data_AF-A0A239AUF7-F1
#
_entry.id   AF-A0A239AUF7-F1
#
_cell.length_a   1.000
_cell.length_b   1.000
_cell.length_c   1.000
_cell.angle_alpha   90.00
_cell.angle_beta   90.00
_cell.angle_gamma   90.00
#
_symmetry.space_group_name_H-M   'P 1'
#
loop_
_entity.id
_entity.type
_entity.pdbx_description
1 polymer ?
#
loop_
_entity_poly.entity_id
_entity_poly.type
_entity_poly.pdbx_seq_one_letter_code
_entity_poly.pdbx_strand_id
1 'polypeptide(L)'
;MGMDFGAALRAQDGNLAGHMMAMQDEQSGDMNITWEPSHAPAAQNPYDLAPVRAKLAVYDAEIDKMVAQTERLMVSDDATNATAVEMANQAKKIDAAIERVRKDLVLAPNEYVKSVNGLAKGFQGRLGTIVASLRGKVGAYAQRIEMERRKAEEAARKAQAELQAKIDAEAKAAHVEPVQIAAPALPKQQTIVRTEAGSATQRKVWKHEITDETQVPREYLMVDEAKVRQAVKQGVREIPGIRIYEHTEIAFRG
;
A
#
# COMPACT_ATOMS: atom_id res chain seq x y z
N MET A 1 -33.25 9.55 -69.67
CA MET A 1 -32.35 10.62 -69.20
C MET A 1 -31.07 9.92 -68.74
N GLY A 2 -29.96 10.09 -69.47
CA GLY A 2 -28.65 9.51 -69.16
C GLY A 2 -28.32 8.19 -69.88
N MET A 3 -27.74 8.29 -71.08
CA MET A 3 -26.85 7.28 -71.68
C MET A 3 -25.40 7.82 -71.61
N ASP A 4 -24.44 6.93 -71.91
CA ASP A 4 -23.04 7.19 -72.33
C ASP A 4 -22.01 7.50 -71.23
N PHE A 5 -20.74 7.05 -71.23
CA PHE A 5 -19.80 6.35 -72.13
C PHE A 5 -18.86 5.53 -71.19
N GLY A 6 -18.14 4.46 -71.55
CA GLY A 6 -17.54 4.11 -72.83
C GLY A 6 -16.08 4.58 -72.95
N ALA A 7 -15.14 3.72 -72.52
CA ALA A 7 -13.76 3.56 -73.02
C ALA A 7 -12.69 4.66 -72.84
N ALA A 8 -11.47 4.24 -72.46
CA ALA A 8 -10.24 4.27 -73.28
C ALA A 8 -8.98 4.18 -72.39
N LEU A 9 -8.19 3.09 -72.45
CA LEU A 9 -7.09 2.82 -73.40
C LEU A 9 -5.76 3.56 -73.09
N ARG A 10 -4.73 2.76 -72.80
CA ARG A 10 -3.46 2.63 -73.56
C ARG A 10 -2.14 3.00 -72.84
N ALA A 11 -1.14 2.18 -73.19
CA ALA A 11 0.32 2.35 -73.21
C ALA A 11 1.07 2.01 -71.91
N GLN A 12 1.86 0.93 -71.82
CA GLN A 12 3.11 0.53 -72.53
C GLN A 12 4.35 1.35 -72.18
N ASP A 13 5.44 0.58 -72.00
CA ASP A 13 6.88 0.92 -71.96
C ASP A 13 7.39 1.51 -70.64
N GLY A 14 8.47 1.05 -70.00
CA GLY A 14 9.54 0.10 -70.33
C GLY A 14 10.73 0.41 -69.40
N ASN A 15 11.79 -0.41 -69.48
CA ASN A 15 13.18 -0.14 -69.08
C ASN A 15 13.78 -0.90 -67.86
N LEU A 16 14.32 -2.08 -68.17
CA LEU A 16 15.72 -2.55 -68.01
C LEU A 16 16.63 -1.99 -66.87
N ALA A 17 17.11 -2.94 -66.06
CA ALA A 17 18.50 -3.33 -65.78
C ALA A 17 19.60 -2.30 -65.44
N GLY A 18 20.34 -2.62 -64.36
CA GLY A 18 21.70 -2.13 -64.02
C GLY A 18 21.85 -1.91 -62.50
N HIS A 19 22.19 -2.90 -61.67
CA HIS A 19 23.51 -3.51 -61.43
C HIS A 19 24.60 -2.51 -60.98
N MET A 20 24.86 -2.40 -59.66
CA MET A 20 26.21 -2.57 -59.09
C MET A 20 26.27 -2.53 -57.56
N MET A 21 27.06 -3.48 -57.03
CA MET A 21 27.84 -3.49 -55.77
C MET A 21 27.09 -3.42 -54.44
N ALA A 22 26.87 -4.56 -53.77
CA ALA A 22 27.81 -5.33 -52.96
C ALA A 22 28.11 -4.68 -51.60
N MET A 23 27.57 -5.25 -50.51
CA MET A 23 28.31 -5.68 -49.30
C MET A 23 27.35 -6.38 -48.31
N GLN A 24 27.60 -7.69 -48.13
CA GLN A 24 27.58 -8.49 -46.89
C GLN A 24 26.34 -8.62 -45.98
N ASP A 25 26.03 -9.90 -45.75
CA ASP A 25 25.58 -10.56 -44.51
C ASP A 25 24.26 -10.13 -43.83
N GLU A 26 23.24 -11.00 -43.91
CA GLU A 26 22.85 -11.85 -42.77
C GLU A 26 21.69 -12.80 -43.15
N GLN A 27 21.87 -14.07 -42.80
CA GLN A 27 20.87 -15.13 -42.92
C GLN A 27 19.66 -14.84 -42.04
N SER A 28 18.47 -14.74 -42.61
CA SER A 28 17.21 -14.91 -41.86
C SER A 28 16.54 -16.20 -42.32
N GLY A 29 16.81 -17.28 -41.57
CA GLY A 29 16.07 -18.52 -41.67
C GLY A 29 14.73 -18.36 -40.96
N ASP A 30 13.65 -18.22 -41.74
CA ASP A 30 12.29 -18.27 -41.24
C ASP A 30 11.96 -19.69 -40.74
N MET A 31 12.24 -19.95 -39.47
CA MET A 31 11.74 -21.14 -38.77
C MET A 31 10.28 -20.94 -38.40
N ASN A 32 9.40 -21.49 -39.23
CA ASN A 32 7.98 -21.65 -38.95
C ASN A 32 7.79 -22.65 -37.80
N ILE A 33 7.81 -22.16 -36.55
CA ILE A 33 7.53 -22.96 -35.35
C ILE A 33 6.01 -23.10 -35.22
N THR A 34 5.48 -24.24 -35.64
CA THR A 34 4.12 -24.66 -35.28
C THR A 34 4.08 -24.98 -33.78
N TRP A 35 3.44 -24.12 -32.99
CA TRP A 35 3.15 -24.40 -31.59
C TRP A 35 1.97 -25.38 -31.51
N GLU A 36 2.24 -26.64 -31.19
CA GLU A 36 1.19 -27.55 -30.71
C GLU A 36 0.87 -27.19 -29.25
N PRO A 37 -0.39 -26.90 -28.88
CA PRO A 37 -0.78 -26.75 -27.49
C PRO A 37 -0.57 -28.08 -26.78
N SER A 38 0.48 -28.18 -25.99
CA SER A 38 0.59 -29.22 -24.98
C SER A 38 -0.64 -29.12 -24.09
N HIS A 39 -1.53 -30.10 -24.18
CA HIS A 39 -2.62 -30.27 -23.23
C HIS A 39 -2.01 -30.79 -21.94
N ALA A 40 -1.33 -29.92 -21.20
CA ALA A 40 -1.03 -30.15 -19.80
C ALA A 40 -2.37 -30.43 -19.11
N PRO A 41 -2.48 -31.48 -18.28
CA PRO A 41 -3.70 -31.71 -17.52
C PRO A 41 -4.00 -30.43 -16.73
N ALA A 42 -5.23 -29.92 -16.87
CA ALA A 42 -5.65 -28.68 -16.24
C ALA A 42 -5.18 -28.68 -14.79
N ALA A 43 -4.25 -27.78 -14.44
CA ALA A 43 -3.69 -27.70 -13.11
C ALA A 43 -4.85 -27.57 -12.12
N GLN A 44 -4.99 -28.54 -11.21
CA GLN A 44 -6.03 -28.50 -10.18
C GLN A 44 -5.93 -27.16 -9.47
N ASN A 45 -7.07 -26.46 -9.34
CA ASN A 45 -7.09 -25.16 -8.66
C ASN A 45 -6.52 -25.35 -7.25
N PRO A 46 -5.38 -24.70 -6.90
CA PRO A 46 -4.75 -24.88 -5.59
C PRO A 46 -5.63 -24.38 -4.44
N TYR A 47 -6.72 -23.69 -4.75
CA TYR A 47 -7.74 -23.22 -3.81
C TYR A 47 -9.06 -24.00 -3.93
N ASP A 48 -9.05 -25.19 -4.53
CA ASP A 48 -10.23 -26.05 -4.54
C ASP A 48 -10.58 -26.50 -3.12
N LEU A 49 -11.80 -26.17 -2.70
CA LEU A 49 -12.33 -26.52 -1.39
C LEU A 49 -13.04 -27.88 -1.39
N ALA A 50 -13.23 -28.54 -2.53
CA ALA A 50 -13.90 -29.84 -2.57
C ALA A 50 -13.22 -30.89 -1.67
N PRO A 51 -11.88 -31.03 -1.62
CA PRO A 51 -11.22 -31.94 -0.69
C PRO A 51 -11.36 -31.53 0.78
N VAL A 52 -11.41 -30.22 1.06
CA VAL A 52 -11.62 -29.69 2.41
C VAL A 52 -13.05 -29.99 2.89
N ARG A 53 -14.04 -29.76 2.03
CA ARG A 53 -15.43 -30.10 2.28
C ARG A 53 -15.60 -31.59 2.54
N ALA A 54 -15.01 -32.45 1.72
CA ALA A 54 -15.09 -33.90 1.91
C ALA A 54 -14.53 -34.37 3.28
N LYS A 55 -13.44 -33.76 3.76
CA LYS A 55 -12.87 -34.08 5.08
C LYS A 55 -13.74 -33.63 6.25
N LEU A 56 -14.50 -32.55 6.10
CA LEU A 56 -15.37 -32.01 7.14
C LEU A 56 -16.78 -32.63 7.10
N ALA A 57 -17.25 -33.06 5.93
CA ALA A 57 -18.56 -33.66 5.74
C ALA A 57 -18.79 -34.94 6.58
N VAL A 58 -17.73 -35.57 7.08
CA VAL A 58 -17.82 -36.70 8.01
C VAL A 58 -18.57 -36.37 9.31
N TYR A 59 -18.67 -35.09 9.67
CA TYR A 59 -19.37 -34.63 10.87
C TYR A 59 -20.85 -34.29 10.61
N ASP A 60 -21.29 -34.14 9.35
CA ASP A 60 -22.62 -33.64 8.99
C ASP A 60 -23.72 -34.50 9.63
N ALA A 61 -23.65 -35.82 9.47
CA ALA A 61 -24.69 -36.73 9.97
C ALA A 61 -24.85 -36.69 11.50
N GLU A 62 -23.75 -36.58 12.26
CA GLU A 62 -23.82 -36.50 13.72
C GLU A 62 -24.30 -35.10 14.17
N ILE A 63 -23.86 -34.04 13.48
CA ILE A 63 -24.35 -32.67 13.74
C ILE A 63 -25.86 -32.59 13.49
N ASP A 64 -26.35 -33.08 12.36
CA ASP A 64 -27.78 -33.07 12.00
C ASP A 64 -28.62 -33.83 13.04
N LYS A 65 -28.12 -34.97 13.50
CA LYS A 65 -28.74 -35.74 14.58
C LYS A 65 -28.79 -34.96 15.88
N MET A 66 -27.69 -34.29 16.26
CA MET A 66 -27.64 -33.46 17.48
C MET A 66 -28.57 -32.25 17.39
N VAL A 67 -28.68 -31.63 16.21
CA VAL A 67 -29.63 -30.54 15.95
C VAL A 67 -31.06 -31.04 16.15
N ALA A 68 -31.44 -32.14 15.51
CA ALA A 68 -32.78 -32.72 15.65
C ALA A 68 -33.11 -33.15 17.10
N GLN A 69 -32.12 -33.62 17.85
CA GLN A 69 -32.28 -33.94 19.28
C GLN A 69 -32.46 -32.67 20.12
N THR A 70 -31.70 -31.61 19.83
CA THR A 70 -31.75 -30.33 20.55
C THR A 70 -33.09 -29.65 20.34
N GLU A 71 -33.62 -29.65 19.11
CA GLU A 71 -34.93 -29.06 18.78
C GLU A 71 -36.10 -29.71 19.54
N ARG A 72 -35.97 -30.99 19.91
CA ARG A 72 -37.01 -31.73 20.64
C ARG A 72 -36.80 -31.70 22.16
N LEU A 73 -35.63 -31.26 22.63
CA LEU A 73 -35.28 -31.30 24.04
C LEU A 73 -35.89 -30.10 24.78
N MET A 74 -36.85 -30.37 25.66
CA MET A 74 -37.34 -29.41 26.63
C MET A 74 -36.66 -29.67 27.98
N VAL A 75 -35.95 -28.66 28.49
CA VAL A 75 -35.29 -28.74 29.80
C VAL A 75 -36.25 -28.24 30.86
N SER A 76 -36.89 -29.17 31.57
CA SER A 76 -37.90 -28.87 32.61
C SER A 76 -37.58 -29.50 33.97
N ASP A 77 -36.59 -30.38 34.04
CA ASP A 77 -36.21 -31.13 35.23
C ASP A 77 -34.71 -31.49 35.22
N ASP A 78 -34.22 -32.06 36.32
CA ASP A 78 -32.80 -32.39 36.47
C ASP A 78 -32.31 -33.43 35.46
N ALA A 79 -33.17 -34.36 35.00
CA ALA A 79 -32.79 -35.39 34.04
C ALA A 79 -32.63 -34.82 32.61
N THR A 80 -33.55 -33.95 32.20
CA THR A 80 -33.48 -33.22 30.93
C THR A 80 -32.35 -32.19 30.95
N ASN A 81 -32.06 -31.57 32.09
CA ASN A 81 -30.89 -30.71 32.28
C ASN A 81 -29.56 -31.50 32.14
N ALA A 82 -29.44 -32.66 32.78
CA ALA A 82 -28.26 -33.51 32.63
C ALA A 82 -28.05 -33.96 31.17
N THR A 83 -29.14 -34.27 30.46
CA THR A 83 -29.11 -34.62 29.03
C THR A 83 -28.63 -33.44 28.19
N ALA A 84 -29.12 -32.22 28.46
CA ALA A 84 -28.66 -31.00 27.78
C ALA A 84 -27.17 -30.74 27.99
N VAL A 85 -26.67 -30.91 29.21
CA VAL A 85 -25.23 -30.74 29.54
C VAL A 85 -24.38 -31.77 28.80
N GLU A 86 -24.80 -33.03 28.74
CA GLU A 86 -24.08 -34.08 28.00
C GLU A 86 -24.04 -33.79 26.51
N MET A 87 -25.17 -33.42 25.90
CA MET A 87 -25.24 -33.03 24.50
C MET A 87 -24.34 -31.82 24.20
N ALA A 88 -24.32 -30.82 25.08
CA ALA A 88 -23.44 -29.66 24.94
C ALA A 88 -21.95 -30.06 24.98
N ASN A 89 -21.56 -30.99 25.84
CA ASN A 89 -20.19 -31.50 25.90
C ASN A 89 -19.82 -32.32 24.65
N GLN A 90 -20.75 -33.11 24.12
CA GLN A 90 -20.55 -33.84 22.86
C GLN A 90 -20.35 -32.87 21.69
N ALA A 91 -21.13 -31.78 21.64
CA ALA A 91 -21.00 -30.75 20.61
C ALA A 91 -19.61 -30.10 20.68
N LYS A 92 -19.11 -29.81 21.89
CA LYS A 92 -17.75 -29.27 22.09
C LYS A 92 -16.65 -30.20 21.62
N LYS A 93 -16.82 -31.52 21.79
CA LYS A 93 -15.85 -32.50 21.29
C LYS A 93 -15.79 -32.51 19.75
N ILE A 94 -16.95 -32.41 19.09
CA ILE A 94 -17.02 -32.33 17.62
C ILE A 94 -16.41 -31.00 17.14
N ASP A 95 -16.75 -29.88 17.79
CA ASP A 95 -16.16 -28.57 17.49
C ASP A 95 -14.62 -28.60 17.61
N ALA A 96 -14.10 -29.15 18.71
CA ALA A 96 -12.66 -29.31 18.89
C ALA A 96 -12.01 -30.24 17.84
N ALA A 97 -12.72 -31.27 17.37
CA ALA A 97 -12.24 -32.16 16.32
C ALA A 97 -12.18 -31.45 14.96
N ILE A 98 -13.22 -30.70 14.60
CA ILE A 98 -13.26 -29.84 13.41
C ILE A 98 -12.11 -28.83 13.46
N GLU A 99 -11.87 -28.21 14.61
CA GLU A 99 -10.78 -27.25 14.79
C GLU A 99 -9.39 -27.89 14.60
N ARG A 100 -9.19 -29.14 15.03
CA ARG A 100 -7.95 -29.87 14.73
C ARG A 100 -7.78 -30.11 13.23
N VAL A 101 -8.81 -30.61 12.55
CA VAL A 101 -8.78 -30.81 11.10
C VAL A 101 -8.50 -29.49 10.38
N ARG A 102 -9.14 -28.39 10.79
CA ARG A 102 -8.87 -27.06 10.25
C ARG A 102 -7.41 -26.67 10.44
N LYS A 103 -6.86 -26.79 11.66
CA LYS A 103 -5.46 -26.48 11.95
C LYS A 103 -4.52 -27.29 11.07
N ASP A 104 -4.74 -28.59 10.94
CA ASP A 104 -3.89 -29.48 10.13
C ASP A 104 -3.92 -29.07 8.65
N LEU A 105 -5.09 -28.68 8.13
CA LEU A 105 -5.24 -28.22 6.75
C LEU A 105 -4.59 -26.86 6.49
N VAL A 106 -4.69 -25.92 7.43
CA VAL A 106 -4.19 -24.55 7.23
C VAL A 106 -2.75 -24.33 7.70
N LEU A 107 -2.16 -25.25 8.47
CA LEU A 107 -0.83 -25.06 9.05
C LEU A 107 0.24 -24.84 7.97
N ALA A 108 0.40 -25.79 7.05
CA ALA A 108 1.40 -25.69 5.99
C ALA A 108 1.13 -24.50 5.04
N PRO A 109 -0.11 -24.25 4.57
CA PRO A 109 -0.43 -23.04 3.81
C PRO A 109 -0.11 -21.74 4.56
N ASN A 110 -0.40 -21.65 5.86
CA ASN A 110 -0.11 -20.45 6.65
C ASN A 110 1.40 -20.23 6.80
N GLU A 111 2.18 -21.28 7.05
CA GLU A 111 3.65 -21.16 7.09
C GLU A 111 4.21 -20.76 5.72
N TYR A 112 3.65 -21.27 4.62
CA TYR A 112 4.02 -20.82 3.27
C TYR A 112 3.72 -19.33 3.06
N VAL A 113 2.51 -18.87 3.40
CA VAL A 113 2.10 -17.45 3.32
C VAL A 113 3.04 -16.57 4.16
N LYS A 114 3.39 -17.02 5.37
CA LYS A 114 4.32 -16.34 6.25
C LYS A 114 5.72 -16.24 5.63
N SER A 115 6.23 -17.31 5.02
CA SER A 115 7.53 -17.30 4.33
C SER A 115 7.53 -16.39 3.10
N VAL A 116 6.48 -16.43 2.27
CA VAL A 116 6.33 -15.52 1.11
C VAL A 116 6.30 -14.06 1.58
N ASN A 117 5.53 -13.76 2.61
CA ASN A 117 5.47 -12.42 3.20
C ASN A 117 6.83 -11.99 3.79
N GLY A 118 7.55 -12.90 4.44
CA GLY A 118 8.90 -12.65 4.95
C GLY A 118 9.88 -12.30 3.83
N LEU A 119 9.86 -13.07 2.74
CA LEU A 119 10.68 -12.82 1.56
C LEU A 119 10.37 -11.47 0.93
N ALA A 120 9.08 -11.18 0.72
CA ALA A 120 8.63 -9.90 0.19
C ALA A 120 9.06 -8.71 1.07
N LYS A 121 8.92 -8.84 2.41
CA LYS A 121 9.40 -7.83 3.36
C LYS A 121 10.90 -7.59 3.26
N GLY A 122 11.70 -8.63 3.00
CA GLY A 122 13.14 -8.49 2.75
C GLY A 122 13.44 -7.59 1.55
N PHE A 123 12.75 -7.80 0.42
CA PHE A 123 12.89 -6.94 -0.76
C PHE A 123 12.36 -5.52 -0.50
N GLN A 124 11.16 -5.41 0.08
CA GLN A 124 10.55 -4.13 0.42
C GLN A 124 11.40 -3.30 1.37
N GLY A 125 12.06 -3.94 2.35
CA GLY A 125 12.99 -3.28 3.26
C GLY A 125 14.19 -2.68 2.53
N ARG A 126 14.84 -3.45 1.64
CA ARG A 126 15.96 -2.96 0.83
C ARG A 126 15.55 -1.81 -0.10
N LEU A 127 14.41 -1.93 -0.78
CA LEU A 127 13.85 -0.87 -1.60
C LEU A 127 13.50 0.38 -0.77
N GLY A 128 12.93 0.18 0.43
CA GLY A 128 12.65 1.25 1.39
C GLY A 128 13.91 2.01 1.79
N THR A 129 15.01 1.30 2.06
CA THR A 129 16.32 1.91 2.36
C THR A 129 16.84 2.72 1.17
N ILE A 130 16.71 2.21 -0.06
CA ILE A 130 17.10 2.95 -1.27
C ILE A 130 16.28 4.25 -1.39
N VAL A 131 14.95 4.16 -1.26
CA VAL A 131 14.06 5.33 -1.33
C VAL A 131 14.38 6.35 -0.23
N ALA A 132 14.63 5.89 1.00
CA ALA A 132 15.00 6.77 2.11
C ALA A 132 16.35 7.48 1.85
N SER A 133 17.35 6.75 1.36
CA SER A 133 18.66 7.31 1.02
C SER A 133 18.55 8.35 -0.10
N LEU A 134 17.81 8.05 -1.17
CA LEU A 134 17.60 8.98 -2.29
C LEU A 134 16.83 10.22 -1.83
N ARG A 135 15.78 10.07 -1.00
CA ARG A 135 15.06 11.21 -0.42
C ARG A 135 15.99 12.11 0.39
N GLY A 136 16.90 11.53 1.18
CA GLY A 136 17.93 12.27 1.91
C GLY A 136 18.87 13.05 0.99
N LYS A 137 19.38 12.41 -0.07
CA LYS A 137 20.28 13.05 -1.06
C LYS A 137 19.59 14.18 -1.83
N VAL A 138 18.36 13.95 -2.30
CA VAL A 138 17.55 14.98 -2.98
C VAL A 138 17.24 16.14 -2.04
N GLY A 139 16.91 15.85 -0.77
CA GLY A 139 16.72 16.87 0.26
C GLY A 139 17.99 17.69 0.51
N ALA A 140 19.15 17.04 0.66
CA ALA A 140 20.43 17.71 0.86
C ALA A 140 20.82 18.60 -0.34
N TYR A 141 20.58 18.13 -1.57
CA TYR A 141 20.77 18.94 -2.76
C TYR A 141 19.87 20.18 -2.76
N ALA A 142 18.58 20.01 -2.47
CA ALA A 142 17.65 21.14 -2.39
C ALA A 142 18.07 22.17 -1.32
N GLN A 143 18.52 21.71 -0.15
CA GLN A 143 19.05 22.59 0.90
C GLN A 143 20.31 23.34 0.44
N ARG A 144 21.23 22.67 -0.25
CA ARG A 144 22.45 23.31 -0.78
C ARG A 144 22.10 24.42 -1.77
N ILE A 145 21.20 24.17 -2.71
CA ILE A 145 20.77 25.16 -3.69
C ILE A 145 20.11 26.37 -2.99
N GLU A 146 19.24 26.15 -2.00
CA GLU A 146 18.63 27.25 -1.26
C GLU A 146 19.65 28.06 -0.45
N MET A 147 20.66 27.40 0.15
CA MET A 147 21.75 28.07 0.87
C MET A 147 22.63 28.92 -0.06
N GLU A 148 22.96 28.41 -1.25
CA GLU A 148 23.71 29.16 -2.27
C GLU A 148 22.90 30.37 -2.76
N ARG A 149 21.59 30.18 -2.99
CA ARG A 149 20.67 31.27 -3.35
C ARG A 149 20.64 32.37 -2.28
N ARG A 150 20.49 31.98 -1.01
CA ARG A 150 20.48 32.93 0.11
C ARG A 150 21.79 33.72 0.21
N LYS A 151 22.93 33.04 0.03
CA LYS A 151 24.25 33.72 0.01
C LYS A 151 24.39 34.67 -1.17
N ALA A 152 23.92 34.27 -2.36
CA ALA A 152 23.94 35.13 -3.54
C ALA A 152 23.02 36.36 -3.37
N GLU A 153 21.85 36.18 -2.78
CA GLU A 153 20.92 37.27 -2.46
C GLU A 153 21.53 38.24 -1.43
N GLU A 154 22.14 37.71 -0.37
CA GLU A 154 22.83 38.54 0.65
C GLU A 154 24.05 39.27 0.07
N ALA A 155 24.83 38.64 -0.81
CA ALA A 155 25.98 39.25 -1.49
C ALA A 155 25.54 40.34 -2.49
N ALA A 156 24.51 40.06 -3.30
CA ALA A 156 23.93 41.05 -4.21
C ALA A 156 23.37 42.26 -3.44
N ARG A 157 22.68 42.02 -2.31
CA ARG A 157 22.17 43.09 -1.45
C ARG A 157 23.30 43.95 -0.87
N LYS A 158 24.40 43.33 -0.42
CA LYS A 158 25.58 44.06 0.10
C LYS A 158 26.26 44.88 -1.01
N ALA A 159 26.53 44.27 -2.16
CA ALA A 159 27.16 44.96 -3.29
C ALA A 159 26.31 46.13 -3.79
N GLN A 160 24.98 45.96 -3.83
CA GLN A 160 24.06 47.04 -4.20
C GLN A 160 24.05 48.15 -3.15
N ALA A 161 24.03 47.83 -1.85
CA ALA A 161 24.11 48.83 -0.79
C ALA A 161 25.42 49.62 -0.83
N GLU A 162 26.55 48.96 -1.11
CA GLU A 162 27.86 49.61 -1.27
C GLU A 162 27.91 50.52 -2.50
N LEU A 163 27.36 50.06 -3.63
CA LEU A 163 27.30 50.85 -4.87
C LEU A 163 26.37 52.05 -4.71
N GLN A 164 25.21 51.87 -4.09
CA GLN A 164 24.29 52.96 -3.78
C GLN A 164 24.94 53.97 -2.84
N ALA A 165 25.63 53.53 -1.79
CA ALA A 165 26.35 54.43 -0.88
C ALA A 165 27.43 55.26 -1.58
N LYS A 166 28.13 54.72 -2.58
CA LYS A 166 29.10 55.46 -3.41
C LYS A 166 28.41 56.50 -4.30
N ILE A 167 27.33 56.11 -4.97
CA ILE A 167 26.54 57.02 -5.82
C ILE A 167 25.93 58.14 -4.97
N ASP A 168 25.40 57.83 -3.79
CA ASP A 168 24.84 58.81 -2.87
C ASP A 168 25.92 59.80 -2.38
N ALA A 169 27.14 59.32 -2.13
CA ALA A 169 28.27 60.17 -1.75
C ALA A 169 28.74 61.08 -2.89
N GLU A 170 28.83 60.58 -4.12
CA GLU A 170 29.18 61.36 -5.31
C GLU A 170 28.09 62.38 -5.67
N ALA A 171 26.83 61.99 -5.62
CA ALA A 171 25.69 62.87 -5.86
C ALA A 171 25.62 64.00 -4.83
N LYS A 172 25.91 63.70 -3.56
CA LYS A 172 26.03 64.71 -2.49
C LYS A 172 27.20 65.67 -2.72
N ALA A 173 28.34 65.20 -3.19
CA ALA A 173 29.48 66.05 -3.55
C ALA A 173 29.14 66.95 -4.76
N ALA A 174 28.41 66.43 -5.74
CA ALA A 174 27.99 67.13 -6.95
C ALA A 174 26.71 67.98 -6.80
N HIS A 175 26.02 67.95 -5.65
CA HIS A 175 24.73 68.60 -5.41
C HIS A 175 23.62 68.19 -6.40
N VAL A 176 23.60 66.91 -6.80
CA VAL A 176 22.57 66.33 -7.68
C VAL A 176 21.81 65.23 -6.91
N GLU A 177 20.55 64.95 -7.29
CA GLU A 177 19.79 63.87 -6.67
C GLU A 177 20.34 62.48 -7.05
N PRO A 178 20.49 61.54 -6.08
CA PRO A 178 21.04 60.22 -6.36
C PRO A 178 20.05 59.32 -7.12
N VAL A 179 20.58 58.62 -8.13
CA VAL A 179 19.85 57.60 -8.90
C VAL A 179 19.81 56.30 -8.10
N GLN A 180 18.61 55.75 -7.87
CA GLN A 180 18.43 54.46 -7.19
C GLN A 180 18.58 53.29 -8.17
N ILE A 181 19.48 52.35 -7.85
CA ILE A 181 19.65 51.12 -8.64
C ILE A 181 18.58 50.10 -8.23
N ALA A 182 17.84 49.57 -9.21
CA ALA A 182 16.85 48.51 -9.00
C ALA A 182 17.53 47.16 -8.68
N ALA A 183 16.96 46.40 -7.72
CA ALA A 183 17.53 45.12 -7.28
C ALA A 183 17.42 44.02 -8.37
N PRO A 184 18.46 43.19 -8.59
CA PRO A 184 18.38 42.06 -9.50
C PRO A 184 17.40 40.99 -8.98
N ALA A 185 16.42 40.60 -9.79
CA ALA A 185 15.49 39.53 -9.45
C ALA A 185 16.15 38.15 -9.68
N LEU A 186 16.48 37.45 -8.59
CA LEU A 186 16.95 36.06 -8.68
C LEU A 186 15.80 35.13 -9.12
N PRO A 187 16.05 34.18 -10.04
CA PRO A 187 15.02 33.27 -10.53
C PRO A 187 14.50 32.36 -9.40
N LYS A 188 13.15 32.24 -9.30
CA LYS A 188 12.47 31.41 -8.30
C LYS A 188 12.65 29.93 -8.63
N GLN A 189 12.99 29.12 -7.63
CA GLN A 189 13.24 27.68 -7.83
C GLN A 189 11.94 26.91 -8.14
N GLN A 190 11.99 26.02 -9.12
CA GLN A 190 10.88 25.13 -9.46
C GLN A 190 10.73 24.07 -8.36
N THR A 191 9.55 23.99 -7.75
CA THR A 191 9.23 23.11 -6.60
C THR A 191 8.92 21.66 -7.01
N ILE A 192 8.85 21.39 -8.32
CA ILE A 192 8.48 20.11 -8.90
C ILE A 192 9.56 19.69 -9.89
N VAL A 193 10.14 18.51 -9.70
CA VAL A 193 11.01 17.86 -10.68
C VAL A 193 10.21 16.73 -11.31
N ARG A 194 9.91 16.85 -12.62
CA ARG A 194 9.17 15.85 -13.41
C ARG A 194 10.18 15.02 -14.21
N THR A 195 10.04 13.70 -14.18
CA THR A 195 10.77 12.75 -15.03
C THR A 195 9.78 11.80 -15.72
N GLU A 196 10.24 11.04 -16.71
CA GLU A 196 9.40 10.07 -17.43
C GLU A 196 8.82 8.98 -16.52
N ALA A 197 9.50 8.67 -15.41
CA ALA A 197 9.08 7.66 -14.44
C ALA A 197 8.24 8.23 -13.26
N GLY A 198 8.04 9.55 -13.16
CA GLY A 198 7.24 10.16 -12.11
C GLY A 198 7.60 11.60 -11.75
N SER A 199 7.01 12.15 -10.68
CA SER A 199 7.29 13.51 -10.21
C SER A 199 7.65 13.56 -8.73
N ALA A 200 8.72 14.28 -8.39
CA ALA A 200 9.08 14.59 -7.01
C ALA A 200 8.59 16.00 -6.65
N THR A 201 7.72 16.09 -5.63
CA THR A 201 7.21 17.38 -5.11
C THR A 201 7.68 17.58 -3.68
N GLN A 202 8.19 18.77 -3.38
CA GLN A 202 8.54 19.15 -2.01
C GLN A 202 7.32 19.73 -1.29
N ARG A 203 7.02 19.24 -0.08
CA ARG A 203 5.94 19.77 0.77
C ARG A 203 6.43 19.96 2.20
N LYS A 204 5.95 21.04 2.86
CA LYS A 204 6.16 21.25 4.29
C LYS A 204 5.13 20.41 5.06
N VAL A 205 5.58 19.57 6.00
CA VAL A 205 4.72 18.75 6.86
C VAL A 205 5.00 19.12 8.30
N TRP A 206 3.95 19.48 9.04
CA TRP A 206 4.02 19.73 10.48
C TRP A 206 4.10 18.40 11.23
N LYS A 207 5.05 18.30 12.16
CA LYS A 207 5.15 17.19 13.11
C LYS A 207 4.94 17.76 14.51
N HIS A 208 4.30 17.00 15.39
CA HIS A 208 4.11 17.36 16.80
C HIS A 208 4.70 16.26 17.68
N GLU A 209 5.15 16.65 18.87
CA GLU A 209 5.65 15.78 19.92
C GLU A 209 4.90 16.18 21.20
N ILE A 210 4.38 15.19 21.94
CA ILE A 210 3.67 15.44 23.18
C ILE A 210 4.72 15.56 24.28
N THR A 211 4.91 16.76 24.80
CA THR A 211 5.85 17.04 25.89
C THR A 211 5.25 16.74 27.27
N ASP A 212 3.93 16.91 27.43
CA ASP A 212 3.20 16.70 28.67
C ASP A 212 1.76 16.25 28.36
N GLU A 213 1.41 15.04 28.79
CA GLU A 213 0.12 14.41 28.54
C GLU A 213 -1.03 15.09 29.31
N THR A 214 -0.74 15.72 30.46
CA THR A 214 -1.78 16.31 31.33
C THR A 214 -2.36 17.61 30.78
N GLN A 215 -1.60 18.28 29.91
CA GLN A 215 -2.03 19.50 29.23
C GLN A 215 -2.75 19.22 27.91
N VAL A 216 -2.77 17.96 27.45
CA VAL A 216 -3.51 17.58 26.25
C VAL A 216 -5.01 17.60 26.58
N PRO A 217 -5.85 18.31 25.80
CA PRO A 217 -7.29 18.34 26.03
C PRO A 217 -7.93 16.95 25.98
N ARG A 218 -8.93 16.69 26.85
CA ARG A 218 -9.62 15.38 26.94
C ARG A 218 -10.22 14.88 25.62
N GLU A 219 -10.50 15.77 24.68
CA GLU A 219 -10.96 15.44 23.33
C GLU A 219 -9.94 14.62 22.53
N TYR A 220 -8.65 14.75 22.84
CA TYR A 220 -7.56 14.03 22.19
C TYR A 220 -7.01 12.88 23.06
N LEU A 221 -7.56 12.67 24.26
CA LEU A 221 -7.22 11.54 25.13
C LEU A 221 -8.19 10.37 24.90
N MET A 222 -7.66 9.16 24.82
CA MET A 222 -8.45 7.93 24.75
C MET A 222 -8.22 7.08 26.01
N VAL A 223 -9.29 6.52 26.57
CA VAL A 223 -9.21 5.64 27.75
C VAL A 223 -8.65 4.28 27.34
N ASP A 224 -7.69 3.77 28.12
CA ASP A 224 -7.12 2.44 27.94
C ASP A 224 -8.08 1.36 28.50
N GLU A 225 -8.91 0.79 27.63
CA GLU A 225 -9.84 -0.28 28.00
C GLU A 225 -9.17 -1.53 28.56
N ALA A 226 -7.94 -1.83 28.15
CA ALA A 226 -7.23 -3.03 28.61
C ALA A 226 -6.91 -2.92 30.10
N LYS A 227 -6.45 -1.75 30.55
CA LYS A 227 -6.22 -1.46 31.97
C LYS A 227 -7.51 -1.48 32.78
N VAL A 228 -8.60 -0.95 32.23
CA VAL A 228 -9.93 -1.01 32.87
C VAL A 228 -10.34 -2.47 33.10
N ARG A 229 -10.27 -3.33 32.07
CA ARG A 229 -10.61 -4.76 32.19
C ARG A 229 -9.72 -5.47 33.21
N GLN A 230 -8.44 -5.14 33.28
CA GLN A 230 -7.52 -5.69 34.28
C GLN A 230 -7.92 -5.29 35.71
N ALA A 231 -8.27 -4.03 35.94
CA ALA A 231 -8.74 -3.55 37.25
C ALA A 231 -10.05 -4.25 37.67
N VAL A 232 -10.99 -4.42 36.75
CA VAL A 232 -12.23 -5.18 37.00
C VAL A 232 -11.94 -6.63 37.37
N LYS A 233 -10.99 -7.26 36.68
CA LYS A 233 -10.53 -8.63 36.98
C LYS A 233 -9.84 -8.74 38.34
N GLN A 234 -9.15 -7.69 38.79
CA GLN A 234 -8.50 -7.62 40.11
C GLN A 234 -9.49 -7.33 41.25
N GLY A 235 -10.78 -7.12 40.95
CA GLY A 235 -11.83 -6.95 41.95
C GLY A 235 -12.30 -5.51 42.14
N VAL A 236 -11.81 -4.55 41.35
CA VAL A 236 -12.35 -3.18 41.37
C VAL A 236 -13.74 -3.20 40.73
N ARG A 237 -14.78 -2.93 41.53
CA ARG A 237 -16.19 -2.92 41.07
C ARG A 237 -16.74 -1.51 40.84
N GLU A 238 -15.99 -0.48 41.22
CA GLU A 238 -16.32 0.92 41.01
C GLU A 238 -15.13 1.67 40.42
N ILE A 239 -15.31 2.24 39.22
CA ILE A 239 -14.34 3.14 38.59
C ILE A 239 -15.14 4.38 38.16
N PRO A 240 -14.78 5.60 38.61
CA PRO A 240 -15.49 6.81 38.21
C PRO A 240 -15.59 6.94 36.69
N GLY A 241 -16.82 7.06 36.19
CA GLY A 241 -17.10 7.14 34.74
C GLY A 241 -17.30 5.79 34.03
N ILE A 242 -17.20 4.64 34.73
CA ILE A 242 -17.39 3.30 34.15
C ILE A 242 -18.40 2.51 34.98
N ARG A 243 -19.42 1.94 34.33
CA ARG A 243 -20.42 1.06 34.96
C ARG A 243 -20.00 -0.40 34.80
N ILE A 244 -19.83 -1.11 35.91
CA ILE A 244 -19.49 -2.53 35.96
C ILE A 244 -20.74 -3.31 36.41
N TYR A 245 -21.10 -4.37 35.70
CA TYR A 245 -22.27 -5.22 36.01
C TYR A 245 -21.93 -6.70 35.84
N GLU A 246 -22.63 -7.57 36.57
CA GLU A 246 -22.50 -9.01 36.49
C GLU A 246 -23.52 -9.57 35.49
N HIS A 247 -23.05 -10.42 34.58
CA HIS A 247 -23.89 -11.12 33.62
C HIS A 247 -23.55 -12.61 33.69
N THR A 248 -24.56 -13.44 33.99
CA THR A 248 -24.37 -14.89 34.10
C THR A 248 -24.34 -15.50 32.70
N GLU A 249 -23.16 -15.93 32.27
CA GLU A 249 -22.99 -16.77 31.08
C GLU A 249 -22.83 -18.24 31.48
N ILE A 250 -23.54 -19.14 30.80
CA ILE A 250 -23.34 -20.58 30.93
C ILE A 250 -22.16 -20.98 30.05
N ALA A 251 -21.06 -21.39 30.68
CA ALA A 251 -19.88 -21.88 29.98
C ALA A 251 -19.76 -23.40 30.12
N PHE A 252 -19.98 -24.13 29.03
CA PHE A 252 -19.64 -25.55 28.96
C PHE A 252 -18.11 -25.73 28.89
N ARG A 253 -17.54 -26.82 29.40
CA ARG A 253 -16.09 -27.14 29.23
C ARG A 253 -15.98 -28.59 28.81
N GLY A 254 -15.50 -28.83 27.60
CA GLY A 254 -15.34 -30.15 26.98
C GLY A 254 -14.16 -30.18 26.04
#